data_AF-A0A2V2MXG8-F1
#
_entry.id   AF-A0A2V2MXG8-F1
#
_cell.length_a   1.000
_cell.length_b   1.000
_cell.length_c   1.000
_cell.angle_alpha   90.00
_cell.angle_beta   90.00
_cell.angle_gamma   90.00
#
_symmetry.space_group_name_H-M   'P 1'
#
loop_
_entity.id
_entity.type
_entity.pdbx_description
1 polymer ?
#
loop_
_entity_poly.entity_id
_entity_poly.type
_entity_poly.pdbx_seq_one_letter_code
_entity_poly.pdbx_strand_id
1 'polypeptide(L)'
;MTETGEGQDITRVILTSDRFRAWIDDRSIGHVRVIKRINFCIIISAIRQIASIQKKDSENSQTIRIYIPRSLMSINSENLQVFIQFARDCGNILIEIIEIEEL
;
A
#
# COMPACT_ATOMS: atom_id res chain seq x y z
N MET A 1 -22.28 17.90 -30.27
CA MET A 1 -22.05 18.03 -28.82
C MET A 1 -21.50 16.69 -28.37
N THR A 2 -20.19 16.61 -28.21
CA THR A 2 -19.48 15.38 -27.85
C THR A 2 -19.24 15.40 -26.35
N GLU A 3 -20.00 14.61 -25.61
CA GLU A 3 -19.70 14.33 -24.21
C GLU A 3 -18.51 13.37 -24.17
N THR A 4 -17.38 13.92 -23.75
CA THR A 4 -16.16 13.21 -23.38
C THR A 4 -16.47 12.27 -22.22
N GLY A 5 -16.50 10.96 -22.51
CA GLY A 5 -16.62 9.93 -21.49
C GLY A 5 -15.47 10.03 -20.51
N GLU A 6 -15.83 10.22 -19.24
CA GLU A 6 -14.94 10.27 -18.08
C GLU A 6 -14.00 9.07 -18.08
N GLY A 7 -12.70 9.34 -17.89
CA GLY A 7 -11.70 8.30 -17.69
C GLY A 7 -12.09 7.46 -16.47
N GLN A 8 -12.38 6.19 -16.71
CA GLN A 8 -12.62 5.23 -15.63
C GLN A 8 -11.32 5.07 -14.83
N ASP A 9 -11.29 5.67 -13.65
CA ASP A 9 -10.31 5.39 -12.61
C ASP A 9 -10.50 3.93 -12.14
N ILE A 10 -9.84 3.00 -12.83
CA ILE A 10 -9.89 1.57 -12.53
C ILE A 10 -8.98 1.27 -11.35
N THR A 11 -9.39 1.72 -10.17
CA THR A 11 -8.82 1.25 -8.91
C THR A 11 -9.02 -0.27 -8.79
N ARG A 12 -7.94 -1.04 -8.88
CA ARG A 12 -7.98 -2.50 -8.70
C ARG A 12 -7.85 -2.83 -7.22
N VAL A 13 -8.96 -3.21 -6.61
CA VAL A 13 -8.97 -3.70 -5.22
C VAL A 13 -8.31 -5.09 -5.17
N ILE A 14 -7.28 -5.23 -4.35
CA ILE A 14 -6.47 -6.45 -4.25
C ILE A 14 -6.93 -7.28 -3.05
N LEU A 15 -7.07 -6.63 -1.89
CA LEU A 15 -7.38 -7.29 -0.64
C LEU A 15 -8.01 -6.31 0.34
N THR A 16 -9.12 -6.69 0.96
CA THR A 16 -9.82 -5.86 1.94
C THR A 16 -10.24 -6.69 3.14
N SER A 17 -10.08 -6.11 4.33
CA SER A 17 -10.69 -6.60 5.57
C SER A 17 -11.20 -5.43 6.41
N ASP A 18 -11.76 -5.73 7.59
CA ASP A 18 -12.14 -4.70 8.56
C ASP A 18 -10.92 -4.02 9.24
N ARG A 19 -9.70 -4.50 8.97
CA ARG A 19 -8.45 -4.00 9.57
C ARG A 19 -7.54 -3.27 8.59
N PHE A 20 -7.64 -3.53 7.29
CA PHE A 20 -6.87 -2.84 6.26
C PHE A 20 -7.53 -2.91 4.89
N ARG A 21 -7.08 -2.05 3.98
CA ARG A 21 -7.44 -2.08 2.55
C ARG A 21 -6.18 -2.01 1.71
N ALA A 22 -6.14 -2.76 0.63
CA ALA A 22 -5.06 -2.77 -0.34
C ALA A 22 -5.61 -2.65 -1.76
N TRP A 23 -5.08 -1.71 -2.53
CA TRP A 23 -5.50 -1.44 -3.91
C TRP A 23 -4.33 -0.95 -4.77
N ILE A 24 -4.51 -0.95 -6.08
CA ILE A 24 -3.62 -0.32 -7.05
C ILE A 24 -4.41 0.79 -7.76
N ASP A 25 -3.85 1.99 -7.84
CA ASP A 25 -4.46 3.13 -8.55
C ASP A 25 -4.22 3.09 -10.07
N ASP A 26 -4.78 4.05 -10.79
CA ASP A 26 -4.65 4.23 -12.23
C ASP A 26 -3.19 4.49 -12.69
N ARG A 27 -2.32 4.93 -11.78
CA ARG A 27 -0.88 5.18 -12.02
C ARG A 27 -0.01 3.98 -11.70
N SER A 28 -0.61 2.81 -11.46
CA SER A 28 0.07 1.60 -11.02
C SER A 28 0.77 1.74 -9.67
N ILE A 29 0.38 2.70 -8.83
CA ILE A 29 0.88 2.84 -7.46
C ILE A 29 0.08 1.91 -6.56
N GLY A 30 0.80 1.13 -5.75
CA GLY A 30 0.21 0.27 -4.74
C GLY A 30 -0.14 1.06 -3.49
N HIS A 31 -1.27 0.75 -2.88
CA HIS A 31 -1.71 1.40 -1.66
C HIS A 31 -2.09 0.36 -0.63
N VAL A 32 -1.66 0.56 0.61
CA VAL A 32 -2.08 -0.22 1.77
C VAL A 32 -2.47 0.73 2.88
N ARG A 33 -3.76 0.77 3.23
CA ARG A 33 -4.28 1.58 4.33
C ARG A 33 -4.60 0.71 5.53
N VAL A 34 -3.92 0.95 6.64
CA VAL A 34 -4.23 0.33 7.93
C VAL A 34 -5.41 1.08 8.57
N ILE A 35 -6.38 0.33 9.08
CA ILE A 35 -7.59 0.86 9.74
C ILE A 35 -7.55 0.53 11.23
N LYS A 36 -7.17 -0.71 11.58
CA LYS A 36 -7.06 -1.19 12.96
C LYS A 36 -5.73 -1.90 13.16
N ARG A 37 -5.36 -2.18 14.42
CA ARG A 37 -4.21 -3.05 14.75
C ARG A 37 -4.26 -4.34 13.93
N ILE A 38 -3.17 -4.62 13.23
CA ILE A 38 -3.05 -5.74 12.31
C ILE A 38 -1.66 -6.35 12.43
N ASN A 39 -1.57 -7.66 12.20
CA ASN A 39 -0.28 -8.33 12.12
C ASN A 39 0.45 -7.88 10.83
N PHE A 40 1.69 -7.39 10.96
CA PHE A 40 2.50 -6.93 9.83
C PHE A 40 2.76 -8.02 8.79
N CYS A 41 2.75 -9.30 9.15
CA CYS A 41 2.83 -10.40 8.19
C CYS A 41 1.69 -10.33 7.14
N ILE A 42 0.51 -9.83 7.53
CA ILE A 42 -0.63 -9.65 6.61
C ILE A 42 -0.33 -8.49 5.65
N ILE A 43 0.26 -7.40 6.15
CA ILE A 43 0.68 -6.26 5.33
C ILE A 43 1.77 -6.66 4.34
N ILE A 44 2.77 -7.44 4.78
CA ILE A 44 3.81 -7.99 3.91
C ILE A 44 3.20 -8.86 2.81
N SER A 45 2.21 -9.70 3.14
CA SER A 45 1.49 -10.51 2.14
C SER A 45 0.77 -9.64 1.10
N ALA A 46 0.13 -8.55 1.53
CA ALA A 46 -0.51 -7.59 0.63
C ALA A 46 0.52 -6.90 -0.29
N ILE A 47 1.65 -6.47 0.26
CA ILE A 47 2.76 -5.85 -0.50
C ILE A 47 3.28 -6.81 -1.56
N ARG A 48 3.51 -8.08 -1.22
CA ARG A 48 3.97 -9.09 -2.18
C ARG A 48 2.98 -9.30 -3.32
N GLN A 49 1.69 -9.30 -3.04
CA GLN A 49 0.65 -9.43 -4.06
C GLN A 49 0.59 -8.21 -4.97
N ILE A 50 0.61 -6.99 -4.39
CA ILE A 50 0.68 -5.73 -5.13
C ILE A 50 1.90 -5.72 -6.05
N ALA A 51 3.09 -5.98 -5.51
CA ALA A 51 4.34 -6.00 -6.26
C ALA A 51 4.32 -7.06 -7.38
N SER A 52 3.73 -8.23 -7.13
CA SER A 52 3.59 -9.26 -8.16
C SER A 52 2.66 -8.83 -9.30
N ILE A 53 1.64 -8.02 -9.03
CA ILE A 53 0.72 -7.50 -10.04
C ILE A 53 1.40 -6.36 -10.82
N GLN A 54 2.03 -5.41 -10.11
CA GLN A 54 2.81 -4.32 -10.72
C GLN A 54 3.93 -4.83 -11.63
N LYS A 55 4.57 -5.96 -11.28
CA LYS A 55 5.66 -6.56 -12.10
C LYS A 55 5.15 -7.12 -13.43
N LYS A 56 3.90 -7.57 -13.47
CA LYS A 56 3.28 -8.06 -14.71
C LYS A 56 2.88 -6.90 -15.62
N ASP A 57 2.57 -5.75 -15.03
CA ASP A 57 1.99 -4.61 -15.73
C ASP A 57 3.05 -3.55 -16.16
N SER A 58 4.27 -3.54 -15.59
CA SER A 58 5.32 -2.58 -15.99
C SER A 58 6.77 -3.06 -15.74
N GLU A 59 7.72 -2.49 -16.48
CA GLU A 59 9.19 -2.61 -16.25
C GLU A 59 9.75 -1.56 -15.27
N ASN A 60 8.91 -0.65 -14.76
CA ASN A 60 9.34 0.49 -13.93
C ASN A 60 9.46 0.15 -12.43
N SER A 61 10.12 1.05 -11.68
CA SER A 61 10.24 0.94 -10.22
C SER A 61 8.86 0.89 -9.56
N GLN A 62 8.67 -0.08 -8.69
CA GLN A 62 7.37 -0.38 -8.10
C GLN A 62 7.16 0.52 -6.90
N THR A 63 6.16 1.40 -6.91
CA THR A 63 5.89 2.28 -5.76
C THR A 63 4.71 1.74 -4.95
N ILE A 64 4.87 1.68 -3.62
CA ILE A 64 3.82 1.27 -2.68
C ILE A 64 3.76 2.25 -1.52
N ARG A 65 2.57 2.81 -1.28
CA ARG A 65 2.26 3.73 -0.18
C ARG A 65 1.52 3.02 0.94
N ILE A 66 1.99 3.20 2.16
CA ILE A 66 1.43 2.56 3.35
C ILE A 66 0.95 3.62 4.31
N TYR A 67 -0.36 3.70 4.48
CA TYR A 67 -1.02 4.67 5.35
C TYR A 67 -1.27 4.07 6.71
N ILE A 68 -0.67 4.66 7.75
CA ILE A 68 -0.78 4.17 9.13
C ILE A 68 -1.36 5.31 9.99
N PRO A 69 -2.50 5.07 10.68
CA PRO A 69 -3.03 6.01 11.66
C PRO A 69 -2.01 6.38 12.73
N ARG A 70 -1.95 7.65 13.11
CA ARG A 70 -1.02 8.17 14.13
C ARG A 70 -1.05 7.38 15.45
N SER A 71 -2.24 6.97 15.90
CA SER A 71 -2.42 6.14 17.10
C SER A 71 -1.79 4.75 17.01
N LEU A 72 -1.54 4.27 15.79
CA LEU A 72 -0.85 3.00 15.52
C LEU A 72 0.64 3.22 15.22
N MET A 73 1.05 4.46 14.96
CA MET A 73 2.46 4.85 14.82
C MET A 73 3.17 5.10 16.14
N SER A 74 2.45 5.35 17.23
CA SER A 74 3.05 5.78 18.50
C SER A 74 4.01 4.73 19.08
N ILE A 75 5.29 4.90 18.74
CA ILE A 75 6.55 4.71 19.47
C ILE A 75 6.80 3.28 19.98
N ASN A 76 7.81 2.64 19.39
CA ASN A 76 8.47 1.39 19.82
C ASN A 76 7.78 0.05 19.46
N SER A 77 6.95 0.00 18.43
CA SER A 77 6.75 -1.29 17.76
C SER A 77 8.07 -1.64 17.05
N GLU A 78 8.93 -2.42 17.70
CA GLU A 78 10.09 -3.07 17.08
C GLU A 78 9.68 -3.70 15.74
N ASN A 79 8.47 -4.25 15.68
CA ASN A 79 7.87 -4.78 14.45
C ASN A 79 7.66 -3.73 13.35
N LEU A 80 7.34 -2.47 13.68
CA LEU A 80 7.21 -1.38 12.71
C LEU A 80 8.60 -0.98 12.17
N GLN A 81 9.62 -0.94 13.02
CA GLN A 81 10.99 -0.65 12.59
C GLN A 81 11.58 -1.78 11.74
N VAL A 82 11.37 -3.04 12.13
CA VAL A 82 11.72 -4.21 11.33
C VAL A 82 10.96 -4.21 10.00
N PHE A 83 9.70 -3.79 10.00
CA PHE A 83 8.91 -3.63 8.79
C PHE A 83 9.43 -2.51 7.87
N ILE A 84 9.77 -1.35 8.43
CA ILE A 84 10.41 -0.23 7.70
C ILE A 84 11.74 -0.69 7.10
N GLN A 85 12.55 -1.44 7.85
CA GLN A 85 13.83 -1.94 7.38
C GLN A 85 13.65 -2.97 6.26
N PHE A 86 12.76 -3.94 6.45
CA PHE A 86 12.37 -4.90 5.39
C PHE A 86 11.90 -4.17 4.12
N ALA A 87 11.10 -3.13 4.28
CA ALA A 87 10.60 -2.34 3.17
C ALA A 87 11.73 -1.61 2.41
N ARG A 88 12.74 -1.11 3.12
CA ARG A 88 13.94 -0.51 2.53
C ARG A 88 14.84 -1.52 1.82
N ASP A 89 14.88 -2.75 2.31
CA ASP A 89 15.71 -3.83 1.74
C ASP A 89 15.10 -4.43 0.45
N CYS A 90 13.84 -4.12 0.14
CA CYS A 90 13.20 -4.48 -1.12
C CYS A 90 13.74 -3.61 -2.27
N GLY A 91 14.96 -3.87 -2.74
CA GLY A 91 15.75 -2.99 -3.64
C GLY A 91 15.14 -2.62 -5.01
N ASN A 92 13.97 -3.13 -5.38
CA ASN A 92 13.24 -2.75 -6.61
C ASN A 92 11.85 -2.12 -6.33
N ILE A 93 11.49 -1.96 -5.06
CA ILE A 93 10.20 -1.42 -4.62
C ILE A 93 10.45 -0.19 -3.76
N LEU A 94 9.96 0.97 -4.19
CA LEU A 94 9.90 2.16 -3.36
C LEU A 94 8.71 2.03 -2.40
N ILE A 95 8.99 1.92 -1.10
CA ILE A 95 7.94 1.90 -0.07
C ILE A 95 7.93 3.22 0.69
N GLU A 96 6.80 3.91 0.61
CA GLU A 96 6.54 5.17 1.32
C GLU A 96 5.60 4.89 2.50
N ILE A 97 5.96 5.34 3.70
CA ILE A 97 5.10 5.24 4.88
C ILE A 97 4.55 6.62 5.19
N ILE A 98 3.22 6.72 5.23
CA ILE A 98 2.48 7.97 5.37
C ILE A 98 1.68 7.90 6.66
N GLU A 99 1.95 8.84 7.56
CA GLU A 99 1.13 9.06 8.75
C GLU A 99 -0.18 9.73 8.36
N ILE A 100 -1.29 9.19 8.85
CA ILE A 100 -2.61 9.77 8.64
C ILE A 100 -3.32 9.99 9.98
N GLU A 101 -4.16 11.01 10.04
CA GLU A 101 -5.11 11.17 11.14
C GLU A 101 -6.20 10.08 11.07
N GLU A 102 -6.76 9.73 12.23
CA GLU A 102 -7.88 8.80 12.32
C GLU A 102 -9.11 9.45 11.67
N LEU A 103 -9.85 8.69 10.85
CA LEU A 103 -11.15 9.10 10.31
C LEU A 103 -12.28 8.75 11.28
#